data_AF-A0A7C1Y273-F1
#
_entry.id   AF-A0A7C1Y273-F1
#
_cell.length_a   1.000
_cell.length_b   1.000
_cell.length_c   1.000
_cell.angle_alpha   90.00
_cell.angle_beta   90.00
_cell.angle_gamma   90.00
#
_symmetry.space_group_name_H-M   'P 1'
#
loop_
_entity.id
_entity.type
_entity.pdbx_description
1 polymer ?
#
loop_
_entity_poly.entity_id
_entity_poly.type
_entity_poly.pdbx_seq_one_letter_code
_entity_poly.pdbx_strand_id
1 'polypeptide(L)'
;MTHIQGLSTKSLTAENLTAEGLITEGRQEGLQKNLPETQTKEPLPDAPPGPANSIQHPLSQHIKRMLEDYFQELDGHPPVDLYQMVLAEIEQPLLETVLHYTRGNQSKAAEMLGLNRGTLRKKLKQYDIN
;
A
#
# COMPACT_ATOMS: atom_id res chain seq x y z
N MET A 1 16.87 48.11 40.02
CA MET A 1 17.74 47.35 40.95
C MET A 1 16.86 46.45 41.81
N THR A 2 16.64 45.21 41.36
CA THR A 2 16.21 44.13 42.26
C THR A 2 16.94 42.89 41.80
N HIS A 3 17.89 42.53 42.65
CA HIS A 3 18.78 41.40 42.62
C HIS A 3 18.16 40.36 43.53
N ILE A 4 17.81 39.17 43.03
CA ILE A 4 17.81 37.93 43.84
C ILE A 4 18.25 36.77 42.95
N GLN A 5 19.31 36.12 43.42
CA GLN A 5 19.92 34.91 42.89
C GLN A 5 19.11 33.66 43.27
N GLY A 6 19.29 32.59 42.50
CA GLY A 6 18.76 31.26 42.84
C GLY A 6 19.35 30.18 41.94
N LEU A 7 20.63 29.88 42.16
CA LEU A 7 21.35 28.71 41.63
C LEU A 7 20.77 27.42 42.24
N SER A 8 20.57 26.37 41.45
CA SER A 8 20.96 25.02 41.88
C SER A 8 21.05 24.04 40.71
N THR A 9 22.29 23.65 40.44
CA THR A 9 22.74 22.54 39.60
C THR A 9 22.77 21.24 40.40
N LYS A 10 22.22 20.15 39.85
CA LYS A 10 22.65 18.75 40.07
C LYS A 10 22.30 18.00 38.77
N SER A 11 23.22 17.62 37.89
CA SER A 11 24.41 16.73 37.98
C SER A 11 24.08 15.24 38.08
N LEU A 12 24.90 14.45 37.36
CA LEU A 12 25.14 12.98 37.35
C LEU A 12 24.40 12.24 36.21
N THR A 13 24.99 11.94 35.04
CA THR A 13 26.20 11.18 34.61
C THR A 13 26.13 9.65 34.72
N ALA A 14 26.66 9.02 33.66
CA ALA A 14 27.34 7.71 33.59
C ALA A 14 26.42 6.47 33.41
N GLU A 15 26.46 5.82 32.24
CA GLU A 15 27.39 4.74 31.82
C GLU A 15 26.86 3.34 32.18
N ASN A 16 26.73 2.49 31.16
CA ASN A 16 27.16 1.08 31.17
C ASN A 16 27.07 0.55 29.71
N LEU A 17 28.14 0.26 28.94
CA LEU A 17 29.22 -0.74 29.16
C LEU A 17 28.59 -2.12 29.44
N THR A 18 28.83 -3.23 28.73
CA THR A 18 30.03 -3.69 28.04
C THR A 18 29.69 -4.94 27.20
N ALA A 19 30.46 -5.13 26.13
CA ALA A 19 30.61 -6.38 25.41
C ALA A 19 31.55 -7.35 26.16
N GLU A 20 31.14 -8.60 26.34
CA GLU A 20 32.02 -9.77 26.50
C GLU A 20 31.38 -10.85 25.60
N GLY A 21 32.03 -11.43 24.59
CA GLY A 21 33.41 -11.91 24.56
C GLY A 21 33.42 -13.31 25.15
N LEU A 22 33.53 -14.34 24.30
CA LEU A 22 34.38 -15.52 24.53
C LEU A 22 34.40 -16.44 23.31
N ILE A 23 35.60 -16.56 22.77
CA ILE A 23 36.10 -17.55 21.83
C ILE A 23 36.30 -18.87 22.60
N THR A 24 36.01 -20.01 21.99
CA THR A 24 36.72 -21.26 22.32
C THR A 24 36.95 -22.05 21.04
N GLU A 25 38.22 -22.27 20.74
CA GLU A 25 38.75 -22.99 19.60
C GLU A 25 38.67 -24.52 19.77
N GLY A 26 38.66 -25.22 18.63
CA GLY A 26 39.31 -26.54 18.44
C GLY A 26 38.47 -27.79 18.71
N ARG A 27 38.58 -28.90 17.97
CA ARG A 27 39.36 -29.32 16.79
C ARG A 27 38.96 -30.80 16.53
N GLN A 28 38.68 -31.18 15.26
CA GLN A 28 38.88 -32.52 14.63
C GLN A 28 37.98 -33.73 15.03
N GLU A 29 37.55 -34.72 14.23
CA GLU A 29 37.54 -35.12 12.78
C GLU A 29 36.29 -36.03 12.62
N GLY A 30 35.57 -36.04 11.50
CA GLY A 30 35.79 -37.05 10.45
C GLY A 30 34.62 -38.04 10.30
N LEU A 31 34.15 -38.19 9.06
CA LEU A 31 33.48 -39.39 8.48
C LEU A 31 32.06 -39.75 8.98
N GLN A 32 31.02 -39.29 8.27
CA GLN A 32 30.28 -40.14 7.32
C GLN A 32 29.11 -39.36 6.70
N LYS A 33 29.10 -39.38 5.36
CA LYS A 33 28.07 -38.87 4.46
C LYS A 33 26.69 -39.42 4.84
N ASN A 34 25.71 -38.54 5.04
CA ASN A 34 24.30 -38.79 4.75
C ASN A 34 23.67 -37.47 4.31
N LEU A 35 23.56 -37.32 3.00
CA LEU A 35 22.82 -36.29 2.29
C LEU A 35 21.31 -36.61 2.45
N PRO A 36 20.48 -35.75 3.06
CA PRO A 36 19.05 -35.81 2.80
C PRO A 36 18.77 -35.12 1.46
N GLU A 37 18.59 -35.96 0.45
CA GLU A 37 17.67 -35.81 -0.68
C GLU A 37 17.29 -34.39 -1.09
N THR A 38 17.90 -33.98 -2.20
CA THR A 38 17.41 -32.94 -3.09
C THR A 38 15.96 -33.28 -3.49
N GLN A 39 14.98 -32.53 -2.98
CA GLN A 39 13.63 -32.53 -3.54
C GLN A 39 13.64 -31.79 -4.88
N THR A 40 14.15 -32.49 -5.88
CA THR A 40 13.91 -32.22 -7.30
C THR A 40 12.47 -32.60 -7.59
N LYS A 41 11.57 -31.62 -7.45
CA LYS A 41 10.25 -31.68 -8.07
C LYS A 41 10.41 -31.24 -9.52
N GLU A 42 10.82 -32.20 -10.36
CA GLU A 42 10.66 -32.08 -11.81
C GLU A 42 9.16 -31.88 -12.13
N PRO A 43 8.82 -31.00 -13.08
CA PRO A 43 7.46 -30.60 -13.35
C PRO A 43 6.75 -31.62 -14.23
N LEU A 44 5.52 -31.97 -13.87
CA LEU A 44 4.64 -32.78 -14.71
C LEU A 44 4.20 -31.95 -15.94
N PRO A 45 4.33 -32.46 -17.18
CA PRO A 45 3.84 -31.79 -18.37
C PRO A 45 2.33 -32.02 -18.57
N ASP A 46 1.66 -30.98 -19.10
CA ASP A 46 0.33 -31.02 -19.74
C ASP A 46 -0.94 -31.26 -18.91
N ALA A 47 -1.04 -30.68 -17.72
CA ALA A 47 -2.38 -30.29 -17.22
C ALA A 47 -2.75 -28.93 -17.84
N PRO A 48 -3.82 -28.82 -18.66
CA PRO A 48 -4.27 -27.51 -19.13
C PRO A 48 -4.56 -26.64 -17.91
N PRO A 49 -4.22 -25.33 -17.91
CA PRO A 49 -4.75 -24.43 -16.91
C PRO A 49 -6.27 -24.48 -17.05
N GLY A 50 -6.93 -25.27 -16.18
CA GLY A 50 -8.39 -25.29 -16.11
C GLY A 50 -8.85 -23.85 -15.97
N PRO A 51 -10.00 -23.47 -16.58
CA PRO A 51 -10.40 -22.08 -16.61
C PRO A 51 -10.57 -21.61 -15.17
N ALA A 52 -9.58 -20.90 -14.66
CA ALA A 52 -9.71 -20.08 -13.47
C ALA A 52 -10.82 -19.11 -13.85
N ASN A 53 -12.03 -19.41 -13.39
CA ASN A 53 -13.20 -18.58 -13.60
C ASN A 53 -13.00 -17.32 -12.76
N SER A 54 -12.06 -16.47 -13.20
CA SER A 54 -11.88 -15.13 -12.73
C SER A 54 -13.20 -14.45 -13.00
N ILE A 55 -13.93 -14.09 -11.95
CA ILE A 55 -15.12 -13.28 -12.07
C ILE A 55 -14.63 -11.94 -12.62
N GLN A 56 -14.65 -11.81 -13.93
CA GLN A 56 -14.23 -10.61 -14.62
C GLN A 56 -15.28 -9.54 -14.28
N HIS A 57 -14.90 -8.57 -13.46
CA HIS A 57 -15.80 -7.48 -13.11
C HIS A 57 -16.05 -6.62 -14.36
N PRO A 58 -17.31 -6.39 -14.77
CA PRO A 58 -17.61 -5.61 -15.98
C PRO A 58 -16.96 -4.23 -16.01
N LEU A 59 -16.86 -3.55 -14.86
CA LEU A 59 -16.19 -2.25 -14.73
C LEU A 59 -14.68 -2.35 -15.00
N SER A 60 -14.02 -3.42 -14.52
CA SER A 60 -12.58 -3.64 -14.74
C SER A 60 -12.29 -3.86 -16.23
N GLN A 61 -13.14 -4.64 -16.91
CA GLN A 61 -13.03 -4.84 -18.36
C GLN A 61 -13.23 -3.54 -19.13
N HIS A 62 -14.18 -2.69 -18.70
CA HIS A 62 -14.43 -1.40 -19.33
C HIS A 62 -13.24 -0.45 -19.19
N ILE A 63 -12.68 -0.32 -17.98
CA ILE A 63 -11.49 0.52 -17.74
C ILE A 63 -10.30 0.02 -18.56
N LYS A 64 -10.09 -1.30 -18.61
CA LYS A 64 -9.00 -1.88 -19.41
C LYS A 64 -9.13 -1.49 -20.89
N ARG A 65 -10.32 -1.67 -21.48
CA ARG A 65 -10.57 -1.33 -22.88
C ARG A 65 -10.36 0.16 -23.15
N MET A 66 -10.90 1.03 -22.29
CA MET A 66 -10.73 2.48 -22.41
C MET A 66 -9.24 2.88 -22.38
N LEU A 67 -8.44 2.26 -21.52
CA LEU A 67 -7.00 2.52 -21.46
C LEU A 67 -6.26 2.00 -22.70
N GLU A 68 -6.61 0.81 -23.19
CA GLU A 68 -6.04 0.27 -24.43
C GLU A 68 -6.31 1.20 -25.61
N ASP A 69 -7.56 1.68 -25.75
CA ASP A 69 -7.95 2.64 -26.78
C ASP A 69 -7.18 3.97 -26.62
N TYR A 70 -7.10 4.52 -25.40
CA TYR A 70 -6.33 5.73 -25.10
C TYR A 70 -4.84 5.60 -25.48
N PHE A 71 -4.21 4.45 -25.22
CA PHE A 71 -2.81 4.23 -25.60
C PHE A 71 -2.60 4.13 -27.11
N GLN A 72 -3.59 3.70 -27.89
CA GLN A 72 -3.51 3.72 -29.35
C GLN A 72 -3.57 5.15 -29.90
N GLU A 73 -4.30 6.05 -29.24
CA GLU A 73 -4.49 7.44 -29.66
C GLU A 73 -3.32 8.38 -29.30
N LEU A 74 -2.42 7.93 -28.42
CA LEU A 74 -1.30 8.77 -27.94
C LEU A 74 -0.23 9.05 -29.00
N ASP A 75 -0.26 8.38 -30.16
CA ASP A 75 0.69 8.59 -31.28
C ASP A 75 2.18 8.62 -30.84
N GLY A 76 2.53 7.85 -29.81
CA GLY A 76 3.89 7.76 -29.26
C GLY A 76 4.25 8.81 -28.20
N HIS A 77 3.32 9.69 -27.81
CA HIS A 77 3.52 10.60 -26.68
C HIS A 77 3.27 9.87 -25.35
N PRO A 78 4.17 10.00 -24.35
CA PRO A 78 3.94 9.41 -23.04
C PRO A 78 2.85 10.21 -22.29
N PRO A 79 1.87 9.54 -21.66
CA PRO A 79 0.88 10.22 -20.85
C PRO A 79 1.48 10.75 -19.54
N VAL A 80 0.95 11.88 -19.07
CA VAL A 80 1.32 12.51 -17.80
C VAL A 80 0.13 12.41 -16.85
N ASP A 81 0.40 12.12 -15.57
CA ASP A 81 -0.62 12.05 -14.50
C ASP A 81 -1.80 11.09 -14.78
N LEU A 82 -1.58 10.04 -15.57
CA LEU A 82 -2.61 9.07 -15.98
C LEU A 82 -3.39 8.50 -14.78
N TYR A 83 -2.70 8.23 -13.67
CA TYR A 83 -3.35 7.74 -12.45
C TYR A 83 -4.41 8.72 -11.93
N GLN A 84 -4.10 10.01 -11.87
CA GLN A 84 -5.03 11.02 -11.37
C GLN A 84 -6.16 11.28 -12.37
N MET A 85 -5.87 11.26 -13.67
CA MET A 85 -6.89 11.36 -14.72
C MET A 85 -7.93 10.26 -14.58
N VAL A 86 -7.48 9.00 -14.51
CA VAL A 86 -8.39 7.84 -14.36
C VAL A 86 -9.10 7.86 -13.02
N LEU A 87 -8.40 8.21 -11.94
CA LEU A 87 -8.99 8.24 -10.60
C LEU A 87 -10.10 9.30 -10.54
N ALA A 88 -9.91 10.48 -11.13
CA ALA A 88 -10.93 11.53 -11.19
C ALA A 88 -12.18 11.06 -11.95
N GLU A 89 -11.99 10.41 -13.10
CA GLU A 89 -13.07 9.91 -13.96
C GLU A 89 -13.96 8.87 -13.25
N ILE A 90 -13.40 8.12 -12.31
CA ILE A 90 -14.14 7.11 -11.55
C ILE A 90 -14.69 7.68 -10.25
N GLU A 91 -13.90 8.51 -9.57
CA GLU A 91 -14.22 8.96 -8.23
C GLU A 91 -15.31 10.02 -8.22
N GLN A 92 -15.30 10.98 -9.15
CA GLN A 92 -16.33 12.00 -9.23
C GLN A 92 -17.75 11.41 -9.40
N PRO A 93 -18.03 10.55 -10.41
CA PRO A 93 -19.37 9.99 -10.58
C PRO A 93 -19.77 9.05 -9.42
N LEU A 94 -18.81 8.36 -8.79
CA LEU A 94 -19.07 7.59 -7.58
C LEU A 94 -19.58 8.47 -6.44
N LEU A 95 -18.91 9.60 -6.19
CA LEU A 95 -19.26 10.53 -5.13
C LEU A 95 -20.62 11.19 -5.38
N GLU A 96 -20.85 11.69 -6.60
CA GLU A 96 -22.11 12.32 -7.00
C GLU A 96 -23.30 11.35 -6.84
N THR A 97 -23.14 10.12 -7.34
CA THR A 97 -24.22 9.11 -7.31
C THR A 97 -24.58 8.73 -5.88
N VAL A 98 -23.58 8.53 -5.01
CA VAL A 98 -23.84 8.20 -3.60
C VAL A 98 -24.40 9.39 -2.83
N LEU A 99 -23.92 10.61 -3.10
CA LEU A 99 -24.45 11.80 -2.46
C LEU A 99 -25.92 12.03 -2.85
N HIS A 100 -26.25 11.84 -4.13
CA HIS A 100 -27.63 11.87 -4.62
C HIS A 100 -28.48 10.78 -3.96
N TYR A 101 -28.00 9.53 -3.91
CA TYR A 101 -28.70 8.42 -3.27
C TYR A 101 -28.98 8.68 -1.78
N THR A 102 -28.06 9.36 -1.10
CA THR A 102 -28.19 9.75 0.31
C THR A 102 -28.88 11.10 0.50
N ARG A 103 -29.38 11.73 -0.56
CA ARG A 103 -30.06 13.04 -0.56
C ARG A 103 -29.23 14.14 0.10
N GLY A 104 -27.93 14.18 -0.21
CA GLY A 104 -26.99 15.16 0.34
C GLY A 104 -26.48 14.83 1.76
N ASN A 105 -26.90 13.72 2.37
CA ASN A 105 -26.42 13.36 3.70
C ASN A 105 -24.99 12.82 3.66
N GLN A 106 -24.02 13.72 3.80
CA GLN A 106 -22.59 13.39 3.77
C GLN A 106 -22.17 12.37 4.84
N SER A 107 -22.82 12.36 6.02
CA SER A 107 -22.49 11.37 7.06
C SER A 107 -22.86 9.96 6.62
N LYS A 108 -24.04 9.80 6.02
CA LYS A 108 -24.50 8.53 5.46
C LYS A 108 -23.71 8.13 4.22
N ALA A 109 -23.36 9.09 3.36
CA ALA A 109 -22.52 8.83 2.19
C ALA A 109 -21.12 8.33 2.61
N ALA A 110 -20.51 8.95 3.63
CA ALA A 110 -19.21 8.54 4.15
C ALA A 110 -19.25 7.11 4.71
N GLU A 111 -20.31 6.77 5.44
CA GLU A 111 -20.54 5.40 5.94
C GLU A 111 -20.70 4.39 4.79
N MET A 112 -21.52 4.71 3.79
CA MET A 112 -21.72 3.85 2.61
C MET A 112 -20.46 3.64 1.78
N LEU A 113 -19.63 4.67 1.65
CA LEU A 113 -18.36 4.62 0.93
C LEU A 113 -17.22 4.02 1.77
N GLY A 114 -17.44 3.77 3.07
CA GLY A 114 -16.37 3.32 3.98
C GLY A 114 -15.28 4.36 4.21
N LEU A 115 -15.60 5.65 4.09
CA LEU A 115 -14.65 6.75 4.23
C LEU A 115 -14.82 7.47 5.57
N ASN A 116 -13.72 8.02 6.09
CA ASN A 116 -13.82 9.03 7.13
C ASN A 116 -14.55 10.28 6.56
N ARG A 117 -15.47 10.88 7.33
CA ARG A 117 -16.19 12.11 6.96
C ARG A 117 -15.25 13.24 6.52
N GLY A 118 -14.11 13.40 7.19
CA GLY A 118 -13.12 14.41 6.83
C GLY A 118 -12.51 14.16 5.45
N THR A 119 -12.31 12.89 5.08
CA THR A 119 -11.84 12.47 3.75
C THR A 119 -12.92 12.72 2.70
N LEU A 120 -14.17 12.32 2.96
CA LEU A 120 -15.28 12.59 2.04
C LEU A 120 -15.39 14.09 1.75
N ARG A 121 -15.39 14.94 2.79
CA ARG A 121 -15.51 16.39 2.60
C ARG A 121 -14.38 16.98 1.76
N LYS A 122 -13.14 16.51 1.94
CA LYS A 122 -12.01 16.92 1.11
C LYS A 122 -12.21 16.54 -0.35
N LYS A 123 -12.68 15.32 -0.61
CA LYS A 123 -12.96 14.82 -1.96
C LYS A 123 -14.11 15.56 -2.63
N LEU A 124 -15.22 15.78 -1.93
CA LEU A 124 -16.34 16.59 -2.45
C LEU A 124 -15.88 17.99 -2.86
N LYS A 125 -15.04 18.64 -2.04
CA LYS A 125 -14.43 19.93 -2.38
C LYS A 125 -13.47 19.85 -3.57
N GLN A 126 -12.72 18.75 -3.72
CA GLN A 126 -11.78 18.57 -4.84
C GLN A 126 -12.50 18.52 -6.20
N TYR A 127 -13.71 17.97 -6.25
CA TYR A 127 -14.52 17.84 -7.46
C TYR A 127 -15.64 18.89 -7.56
N ASP A 128 -15.63 19.92 -6.71
CA ASP A 128 -16.65 20.98 -6.66
C ASP A 128 -18.10 20.46 -6.48
N ILE A 129 -18.27 19.36 -5.74
CA ILE A 129 -19.57 18.78 -5.38
C ILE A 129 -20.03 19.40 -4.05
N ASN A 130 -21.09 20.21 -4.09
CA ASN A 130 -21.65 20.94 -2.93
C ASN A 130 -22.83 20.20 -2.27
#